data_AF-A0A496BHR8-F1
#
_entry.id   AF-A0A496BHR8-F1
#
_cell.length_a   1.000
_cell.length_b   1.000
_cell.length_c   1.000
_cell.angle_alpha   90.00
_cell.angle_beta   90.00
_cell.angle_gamma   90.00
#
_symmetry.space_group_name_H-M   'P 1'
#
loop_
_entity.id
_entity.type
_entity.pdbx_description
1 polymer ?
#
loop_
_entity_poly.entity_id
_entity_poly.type
_entity_poly.pdbx_seq_one_letter_code
_entity_poly.pdbx_strand_id
1 'polypeptide(L)'
;MKILTVSFLILVMMYGQLHADNHLVAKNKIKLNLDDTSEVILKGFIAPVEYTQYNFHVEWDALANFAVAEPEKQHSASVFRAFLPDAAVAVGDLWQVEEEGALALLKQLSPNPRFNLDINNGDSYGLWACLRAYNDKFAEIVFRIHTEFVLNEGRFTPSQFKGHLLIDRMNEKVVSFKMYVPEGVLNFDVGWDKLGAIDVGYCPQIELRTETQIVLSDTEVGASITQEEAEREMVLRFYKSEQINWVSLEEALEMMQVQQKPVHAISIDGPLADEAC
;
A
#
# COMPACT_ATOMS: atom_id res chain seq x y z
N MET A 1 -17.07 -51.50 38.39
CA MET A 1 -16.29 -50.72 37.40
C MET A 1 -17.10 -50.66 36.11
N LYS A 2 -17.73 -49.51 35.82
CA LYS A 2 -18.41 -49.26 34.54
C LYS A 2 -17.45 -48.48 33.66
N ILE A 3 -17.11 -49.04 32.50
CA ILE A 3 -16.28 -48.40 31.48
C ILE A 3 -17.21 -47.46 30.70
N LEU A 4 -16.91 -46.17 30.73
CA LEU A 4 -17.64 -45.14 29.97
C LEU A 4 -17.01 -45.06 28.57
N THR A 5 -17.71 -45.60 27.57
CA THR A 5 -17.33 -45.46 26.16
C THR A 5 -17.76 -44.08 25.69
N VAL A 6 -16.82 -43.17 25.47
CA VAL A 6 -17.08 -41.86 24.86
C VAL A 6 -16.89 -41.99 23.35
N SER A 7 -18.00 -42.01 22.62
CA SER A 7 -18.00 -41.94 21.16
C SER A 7 -17.81 -40.49 20.72
N PHE A 8 -16.72 -40.20 20.00
CA PHE A 8 -16.51 -38.91 19.33
C PHE A 8 -17.38 -38.84 18.08
N LEU A 9 -18.36 -37.94 18.08
CA LEU A 9 -19.11 -37.56 16.88
C LEU A 9 -18.36 -36.41 16.22
N ILE A 10 -17.63 -36.68 15.13
CA ILE A 10 -17.03 -35.63 14.30
C ILE A 10 -18.14 -35.11 13.38
N LEU A 11 -18.75 -33.99 13.76
CA LEU A 11 -19.63 -33.21 12.90
C LEU A 11 -18.75 -32.29 12.04
N VAL A 12 -18.47 -32.70 10.80
CA VAL A 12 -17.90 -31.81 9.79
C VAL A 12 -19.01 -30.87 9.34
N MET A 13 -19.17 -29.73 10.03
CA MET A 13 -19.94 -28.62 9.47
C MET A 13 -19.09 -27.94 8.41
N MET A 14 -19.34 -28.28 7.15
CA MET A 14 -18.97 -27.43 6.03
C MET A 14 -19.71 -26.10 6.21
N TYR A 15 -19.03 -25.08 6.72
CA TYR A 15 -19.53 -23.72 6.66
C TYR A 15 -19.52 -23.29 5.19
N GLY A 16 -20.67 -23.45 4.54
CA GLY A 16 -20.96 -22.78 3.28
C GLY A 16 -20.97 -21.28 3.52
N GLN A 17 -20.17 -20.55 2.76
CA GLN A 17 -20.31 -19.10 2.61
C GLN A 17 -21.70 -18.82 2.03
N LEU A 18 -22.57 -18.21 2.81
CA LEU A 18 -23.72 -17.48 2.29
C LEU A 18 -23.24 -16.08 1.90
N HIS A 19 -22.50 -15.99 0.79
CA HIS A 19 -22.52 -14.79 -0.04
C HIS A 19 -23.57 -15.02 -1.11
N ALA A 20 -24.71 -14.37 -0.94
CA ALA A 20 -25.67 -14.17 -2.01
C ALA A 20 -25.01 -13.30 -3.10
N ASP A 21 -25.23 -13.71 -4.34
CA ASP A 21 -24.83 -13.05 -5.60
C ASP A 21 -23.35 -13.00 -5.94
N ASN A 22 -22.71 -14.18 -5.97
CA ASN A 22 -21.68 -14.43 -6.97
C ASN A 22 -22.33 -14.53 -8.36
N HIS A 23 -22.74 -13.39 -8.91
CA HIS A 23 -22.69 -13.25 -10.36
C HIS A 23 -21.22 -13.37 -10.75
N LEU A 24 -20.83 -14.59 -11.16
CA LEU A 24 -19.67 -14.84 -12.00
C LEU A 24 -19.89 -14.10 -13.33
N VAL A 25 -19.85 -12.77 -13.30
CA VAL A 25 -19.49 -11.98 -14.46
C VAL A 25 -18.07 -12.46 -14.75
N ALA A 26 -17.88 -13.15 -15.87
CA ALA A 26 -16.55 -13.48 -16.34
C ALA A 26 -15.76 -12.16 -16.34
N LYS A 27 -14.84 -12.02 -15.39
CA LYS A 27 -14.08 -10.78 -15.28
C LYS A 27 -13.24 -10.67 -16.54
N ASN A 28 -13.62 -9.77 -17.43
CA ASN A 28 -12.91 -9.55 -18.69
C ASN A 28 -11.47 -9.16 -18.36
N LYS A 29 -10.54 -10.03 -18.74
CA LYS A 29 -9.12 -9.79 -18.57
C LYS A 29 -8.59 -8.93 -19.71
N ILE A 30 -7.75 -7.96 -19.39
CA ILE A 30 -7.09 -7.09 -20.34
C ILE A 30 -5.58 -7.22 -20.21
N LYS A 31 -4.88 -7.05 -21.33
CA LYS A 31 -3.42 -6.85 -21.31
C LYS A 31 -3.14 -5.36 -21.23
N LEU A 32 -2.19 -4.98 -20.39
CA LEU A 32 -1.69 -3.61 -20.24
C LEU A 32 -0.29 -3.54 -20.81
N ASN A 33 0.01 -2.47 -21.54
CA ASN A 33 1.33 -2.22 -22.11
C ASN A 33 1.65 -0.72 -22.02
N LEU A 34 2.93 -0.40 -22.14
CA LEU A 34 3.45 0.95 -22.36
C LEU A 34 4.45 0.91 -23.52
N ASP A 35 4.50 1.99 -24.30
CA ASP A 35 5.56 2.23 -25.26
C ASP A 35 6.88 2.48 -24.50
N ASP A 36 8.00 2.00 -25.03
CA ASP A 36 9.32 2.16 -24.38
C ASP A 36 10.03 3.46 -24.76
N THR A 37 9.36 4.31 -25.55
CA THR A 37 10.01 5.46 -26.21
C THR A 37 9.56 6.80 -25.66
N SER A 38 8.45 6.81 -24.94
CA SER A 38 7.92 7.99 -24.28
C SER A 38 8.64 8.24 -22.97
N GLU A 39 8.57 9.50 -22.58
CA GLU A 39 9.22 10.02 -21.39
C GLU A 39 8.17 10.71 -20.54
N VAL A 40 8.30 10.55 -19.23
CA VAL A 40 7.38 11.09 -18.23
C VAL A 40 8.18 12.00 -17.32
N ILE A 41 7.78 13.26 -17.23
CA ILE A 41 8.38 14.22 -16.30
C ILE A 41 7.62 14.13 -14.98
N LEU A 42 8.35 13.84 -13.91
CA LEU A 42 7.82 13.83 -12.55
C LEU A 42 8.41 14.98 -11.75
N LYS A 43 7.55 15.65 -11.00
CA LYS A 43 7.93 16.60 -9.95
C LYS A 43 7.90 15.90 -8.60
N GLY A 44 8.96 16.07 -7.83
CA GLY A 44 9.10 15.52 -6.49
C GLY A 44 9.04 16.59 -5.42
N PHE A 45 8.41 16.26 -4.30
CA PHE A 45 8.20 17.17 -3.19
C PHE A 45 8.44 16.42 -1.88
N ILE A 46 9.25 17.02 -1.00
CA ILE A 46 9.36 16.65 0.41
C ILE A 46 9.28 17.96 1.18
N ALA A 47 8.22 18.13 1.99
CA ALA A 47 8.09 19.28 2.88
C ALA A 47 9.05 19.11 4.08
N PRO A 48 9.46 20.22 4.73
CA PRO A 48 10.18 20.13 5.99
C PRO A 48 9.44 19.25 7.00
N VAL A 49 10.18 18.43 7.74
CA VAL A 49 9.62 17.64 8.83
C VAL A 49 9.22 18.58 9.96
N GLU A 50 7.92 18.66 10.24
CA GLU A 50 7.37 19.61 11.21
C GLU A 50 7.38 19.10 12.64
N TYR A 51 7.36 17.77 12.80
CA TYR A 51 7.22 17.12 14.10
C TYR A 51 7.86 15.75 14.13
N THR A 52 8.51 15.48 15.26
CA THR A 52 8.78 14.13 15.75
C THR A 52 8.62 14.11 17.27
N GLN A 53 8.26 12.96 17.85
CA GLN A 53 7.94 12.85 19.28
C GLN A 53 9.12 13.23 20.19
N TYR A 54 10.35 12.94 19.78
CA TYR A 54 11.57 13.23 20.54
C TYR A 54 12.45 14.32 19.91
N ASN A 55 11.88 15.20 19.06
CA ASN A 55 12.58 16.32 18.41
C ASN A 55 13.79 15.95 17.55
N PHE A 56 13.85 14.73 17.00
CA PHE A 56 14.89 14.34 16.04
C PHE A 56 14.95 15.29 14.85
N HIS A 57 13.81 15.81 14.37
CA HIS A 57 13.77 16.79 13.28
C HIS A 57 14.44 18.14 13.61
N VAL A 58 14.72 18.43 14.89
CA VAL A 58 15.46 19.62 15.34
C VAL A 58 16.94 19.28 15.59
N GLU A 59 17.20 18.13 16.19
CA GLU A 59 18.53 17.77 16.69
C GLU A 59 19.41 17.04 15.66
N TRP A 60 18.80 16.37 14.69
CA TRP A 60 19.49 15.57 13.69
C TRP A 60 19.48 16.27 12.32
N ASP A 61 20.64 16.75 11.92
CA ASP A 61 20.84 17.54 10.69
C ASP A 61 20.33 16.84 9.42
N ALA A 62 20.50 15.51 9.30
CA ALA A 62 20.05 14.80 8.11
C ALA A 62 18.52 14.75 7.98
N LEU A 63 17.80 14.67 9.11
CA LEU A 63 16.35 14.69 9.14
C LEU A 63 15.79 16.11 9.00
N ALA A 64 16.41 17.07 9.70
CA ALA A 64 16.05 18.48 9.64
C ALA A 64 16.13 19.05 8.20
N ASN A 65 17.10 18.58 7.42
CA ASN A 65 17.31 18.95 6.03
C ASN A 65 16.83 17.89 5.04
N PHE A 66 15.98 16.96 5.47
CA PHE A 66 15.45 15.93 4.57
C PHE A 66 14.59 16.59 3.51
N ALA A 67 15.02 16.47 2.26
CA ALA A 67 14.40 17.12 1.10
C ALA A 67 14.53 16.23 -0.13
N VAL A 68 13.69 16.51 -1.13
CA VAL A 68 13.69 15.78 -2.40
C VAL A 68 15.08 15.83 -3.05
N ALA A 69 15.60 14.69 -3.47
CA ALA A 69 16.90 14.59 -4.13
C ALA A 69 16.90 15.26 -5.51
N GLU A 70 15.85 15.02 -6.30
CA GLU A 70 15.68 15.56 -7.65
C GLU A 70 14.26 16.15 -7.82
N PRO A 71 14.07 17.48 -7.62
CA PRO A 71 12.75 18.13 -7.64
C PRO A 71 11.97 17.94 -8.95
N GLU A 72 12.67 17.78 -10.07
CA GLU A 72 12.08 17.49 -11.37
C GLU A 72 13.01 16.51 -12.11
N LYS A 73 12.45 15.42 -12.62
CA LYS A 73 13.21 14.39 -13.33
C LYS A 73 12.38 13.79 -14.45
N GLN A 74 13.04 13.58 -15.58
CA GLN A 74 12.51 12.85 -16.71
C GLN A 74 12.84 11.36 -16.56
N HIS A 75 11.81 10.52 -16.67
CA HIS A 75 11.92 9.07 -16.61
C HIS A 75 11.38 8.45 -17.89
N SER A 76 12.08 7.44 -18.40
CA SER A 76 11.56 6.62 -19.49
C SER A 76 10.28 5.90 -19.05
N ALA A 77 9.33 5.75 -19.96
CA ALA A 77 8.12 4.96 -19.75
C ALA A 77 8.40 3.51 -19.32
N SER A 78 9.58 2.97 -19.65
CA SER A 78 10.01 1.64 -19.17
C SER A 78 10.07 1.53 -17.65
N VAL A 79 10.32 2.65 -16.93
CA VAL A 79 10.29 2.69 -15.46
C VAL A 79 8.89 2.39 -14.93
N PHE A 80 7.85 2.86 -15.62
CA PHE A 80 6.45 2.66 -15.24
C PHE A 80 5.93 1.29 -15.66
N ARG A 81 6.60 0.60 -16.60
CA ARG A 81 6.27 -0.78 -16.96
C ARG A 81 6.40 -1.73 -15.78
N ALA A 82 7.29 -1.45 -14.83
CA ALA A 82 7.41 -2.20 -13.57
C ALA A 82 6.07 -2.34 -12.83
N PHE A 83 5.15 -1.38 -12.99
CA PHE A 83 3.83 -1.35 -12.37
C PHE A 83 2.75 -2.10 -13.17
N LEU A 84 3.10 -2.63 -14.34
CA LEU A 84 2.19 -3.42 -15.17
C LEU A 84 2.36 -4.93 -14.91
N PRO A 85 1.29 -5.73 -15.03
CA PRO A 85 1.39 -7.17 -14.92
C PRO A 85 1.88 -7.81 -16.23
N ASP A 86 2.66 -8.89 -16.12
CA ASP A 86 3.13 -9.67 -17.28
C ASP A 86 2.01 -10.38 -18.05
N ALA A 87 0.92 -10.68 -17.33
CA ALA A 87 -0.21 -11.43 -17.84
C ALA A 87 -1.48 -10.56 -17.91
N ALA A 88 -2.47 -11.03 -18.66
CA ALA A 88 -3.76 -10.37 -18.69
C ALA A 88 -4.43 -10.43 -17.30
N VAL A 89 -4.94 -9.28 -16.86
CA VAL A 89 -5.54 -9.07 -15.53
C VAL A 89 -6.96 -8.58 -15.63
N ALA A 90 -7.78 -8.96 -14.66
CA ALA A 90 -9.11 -8.43 -14.43
C ALA A 90 -9.08 -7.30 -13.39
N VAL A 91 -10.17 -6.53 -13.30
CA VAL A 91 -10.38 -5.58 -12.21
C VAL A 91 -10.35 -6.30 -10.85
N GLY A 92 -9.58 -5.72 -9.93
CA GLY A 92 -9.29 -6.28 -8.61
C GLY A 92 -8.21 -7.36 -8.59
N ASP A 93 -7.65 -7.77 -9.74
CA ASP A 93 -6.48 -8.64 -9.73
C ASP A 93 -5.28 -7.88 -9.17
N LEU A 94 -4.51 -8.56 -8.32
CA LEU A 94 -3.32 -8.04 -7.68
C LEU A 94 -2.06 -8.67 -8.26
N TRP A 95 -1.00 -7.89 -8.39
CA TRP A 95 0.33 -8.37 -8.77
C TRP A 95 1.43 -7.64 -8.00
N GLN A 96 2.57 -8.30 -7.90
CA GLN A 96 3.77 -7.68 -7.38
C GLN A 96 4.40 -6.82 -8.48
N VAL A 97 4.76 -5.59 -8.16
CA VAL A 97 5.45 -4.67 -9.08
C VAL A 97 6.94 -4.99 -9.05
N GLU A 98 7.62 -4.75 -10.16
CA GLU A 98 9.05 -4.97 -10.26
C GLU A 98 9.85 -3.91 -9.47
N GLU A 99 10.79 -4.38 -8.66
CA GLU A 99 11.56 -3.52 -7.75
C GLU A 99 12.42 -2.47 -8.46
N GLU A 100 13.04 -2.81 -9.59
CA GLU A 100 13.98 -1.92 -10.28
C GLU A 100 13.33 -0.60 -10.74
N GLY A 101 12.11 -0.67 -11.31
CA GLY A 101 11.37 0.52 -11.72
C GLY A 101 10.93 1.37 -10.53
N ALA A 102 10.42 0.74 -9.47
CA ALA A 102 10.03 1.46 -8.26
C ALA A 102 11.22 2.12 -7.56
N LEU A 103 12.38 1.46 -7.49
CA LEU A 103 13.62 2.06 -6.96
C LEU A 103 14.08 3.25 -7.79
N ALA A 104 13.93 3.21 -9.11
CA ALA A 104 14.28 4.35 -9.98
C ALA A 104 13.45 5.59 -9.65
N LEU A 105 12.15 5.41 -9.37
CA LEU A 105 11.26 6.49 -8.92
C LEU A 105 11.63 6.96 -7.50
N LEU A 106 11.77 6.03 -6.55
CA LEU A 106 12.11 6.36 -5.16
C LEU A 106 13.45 7.10 -5.02
N LYS A 107 14.42 6.82 -5.90
CA LYS A 107 15.69 7.55 -5.97
C LYS A 107 15.55 9.04 -6.27
N GLN A 108 14.45 9.45 -6.90
CA GLN A 108 14.12 10.86 -7.10
C GLN A 108 13.78 11.56 -5.77
N LEU A 109 13.16 10.83 -4.83
CA LEU A 109 12.83 11.36 -3.50
C LEU A 109 14.06 11.40 -2.59
N SER A 110 14.82 10.31 -2.53
CA SER A 110 16.01 10.20 -1.68
C SER A 110 17.02 9.24 -2.31
N PRO A 111 18.34 9.50 -2.24
CA PRO A 111 19.35 8.77 -3.02
C PRO A 111 19.47 7.28 -2.71
N ASN A 112 19.13 6.85 -1.49
CA ASN A 112 19.38 5.48 -1.02
C ASN A 112 18.10 4.80 -0.52
N PRO A 113 17.11 4.54 -1.38
CA PRO A 113 15.93 3.77 -1.00
C PRO A 113 16.27 2.28 -0.94
N ARG A 114 15.59 1.55 -0.06
CA ARG A 114 15.62 0.09 0.02
C ARG A 114 14.23 -0.45 0.36
N PHE A 115 13.95 -1.68 -0.08
CA PHE A 115 12.73 -2.42 0.30
C PHE A 115 12.96 -3.34 1.49
N ASN A 116 14.22 -3.65 1.80
CA ASN A 116 14.55 -4.38 3.02
C ASN A 116 14.58 -3.41 4.21
N LEU A 117 13.47 -3.32 4.95
CA LEU A 117 13.34 -2.48 6.14
C LEU A 117 14.14 -3.06 7.32
N ASP A 118 14.76 -2.20 8.13
CA ASP A 118 15.55 -2.67 9.28
C ASP A 118 14.67 -3.21 10.41
N ILE A 119 13.50 -2.60 10.66
CA ILE A 119 12.48 -3.13 11.58
C ILE A 119 11.55 -4.03 10.77
N ASN A 120 12.06 -5.20 10.39
CA ASN A 120 11.23 -6.15 9.65
C ASN A 120 10.73 -7.28 10.56
N ASN A 121 9.44 -7.24 10.87
CA ASN A 121 8.71 -8.34 11.53
C ASN A 121 8.17 -9.41 10.55
N GLY A 122 8.50 -9.30 9.25
CA GLY A 122 8.09 -10.26 8.21
C GLY A 122 6.86 -9.86 7.41
N ASP A 123 6.24 -8.72 7.73
CA ASP A 123 4.93 -8.30 7.20
C ASP A 123 4.98 -6.99 6.36
N SER A 124 6.14 -6.34 6.25
CA SER A 124 6.29 -5.02 5.58
C SER A 124 7.08 -5.06 4.26
N TYR A 125 7.36 -6.26 3.74
CA TYR A 125 8.03 -6.42 2.45
C TYR A 125 7.01 -6.46 1.34
N GLY A 126 6.79 -5.33 0.69
CA GLY A 126 6.06 -5.44 -0.54
C GLY A 126 5.84 -4.16 -1.29
N LEU A 127 5.46 -4.44 -2.52
CA LEU A 127 5.08 -3.48 -3.49
C LEU A 127 4.03 -4.20 -4.34
N TRP A 128 2.78 -3.83 -4.13
CA TRP A 128 1.63 -4.46 -4.77
C TRP A 128 0.88 -3.43 -5.59
N ALA A 129 0.39 -3.86 -6.74
CA ALA A 129 -0.47 -3.09 -7.60
C ALA A 129 -1.78 -3.85 -7.85
N CYS A 130 -2.83 -3.08 -8.17
CA CYS A 130 -4.17 -3.54 -8.43
C CYS A 130 -4.71 -2.83 -9.67
N LEU A 131 -5.37 -3.56 -10.56
CA LEU A 131 -6.16 -2.96 -11.62
C LEU A 131 -7.48 -2.47 -11.00
N ARG A 132 -7.57 -1.16 -10.72
CA ARG A 132 -8.77 -0.57 -10.10
C ARG A 132 -9.90 -0.42 -11.11
N ALA A 133 -9.60 0.10 -12.30
CA ALA A 133 -10.61 0.41 -13.30
C ALA A 133 -10.06 0.46 -14.72
N TYR A 134 -10.93 0.24 -15.72
CA TYR A 134 -10.61 0.51 -17.11
C TYR A 134 -11.84 0.76 -18.00
N ASN A 135 -11.59 1.40 -19.14
CA ASN A 135 -12.48 1.44 -20.31
C ASN A 135 -11.64 1.22 -21.59
N ASP A 136 -12.23 1.39 -22.78
CA ASP A 136 -11.53 1.17 -24.05
C ASP A 136 -10.26 2.03 -24.22
N LYS A 137 -10.23 3.23 -23.63
CA LYS A 137 -9.12 4.17 -23.77
C LYS A 137 -8.15 4.16 -22.60
N PHE A 138 -8.63 4.01 -21.37
CA PHE A 138 -7.83 4.20 -20.17
C PHE A 138 -7.86 2.98 -19.25
N ALA A 139 -6.76 2.77 -18.53
CA ALA A 139 -6.71 1.87 -17.37
C ALA A 139 -6.06 2.60 -16.20
N GLU A 140 -6.65 2.45 -15.01
CA GLU A 140 -6.10 2.96 -13.76
C GLU A 140 -5.61 1.80 -12.90
N ILE A 141 -4.35 1.93 -12.52
CA ILE A 141 -3.65 1.03 -11.61
C ILE A 141 -3.43 1.81 -10.33
N VAL A 142 -3.78 1.21 -9.20
CA VAL A 142 -3.40 1.72 -7.89
C VAL A 142 -2.36 0.81 -7.28
N PHE A 143 -1.47 1.37 -6.46
CA PHE A 143 -0.40 0.61 -5.86
C PHE A 143 -0.06 1.10 -4.46
N ARG A 144 0.58 0.22 -3.69
CA ARG A 144 1.11 0.49 -2.36
C ARG A 144 2.56 0.01 -2.28
N ILE A 145 3.45 0.85 -1.74
CA ILE A 145 4.88 0.58 -1.58
C ILE A 145 5.27 0.77 -0.11
N HIS A 146 6.01 -0.19 0.44
CA HIS A 146 6.77 -0.01 1.66
C HIS A 146 8.25 0.12 1.34
N THR A 147 8.91 1.11 1.91
CA THR A 147 10.32 1.39 1.64
C THR A 147 10.95 2.16 2.79
N GLU A 148 12.27 2.17 2.84
CA GLU A 148 13.05 2.95 3.78
C GLU A 148 14.14 3.71 3.02
N PHE A 149 14.38 4.95 3.44
CA PHE A 149 15.45 5.79 2.95
C PHE A 149 16.60 5.79 3.94
N VAL A 150 17.79 5.40 3.49
CA VAL A 150 19.01 5.49 4.31
C VAL A 150 19.48 6.94 4.33
N LEU A 151 19.53 7.51 5.54
CA LEU A 151 20.00 8.85 5.82
C LEU A 151 21.42 8.80 6.40
N ASN A 152 22.06 9.97 6.52
CA ASN A 152 23.33 10.05 7.24
C ASN A 152 23.09 9.79 8.75
N GLU A 153 23.75 8.76 9.28
CA GLU A 153 23.60 8.28 10.66
C GLU A 153 22.19 7.79 11.03
N GLY A 154 21.41 7.32 10.06
CA GLY A 154 20.09 6.76 10.38
C GLY A 154 19.26 6.40 9.18
N ARG A 155 17.95 6.30 9.39
CA ARG A 155 16.97 5.87 8.38
C ARG A 155 15.63 6.56 8.58
N PHE A 156 14.92 6.76 7.47
CA PHE A 156 13.58 7.32 7.42
C PHE A 156 12.65 6.33 6.71
N THR A 157 11.60 5.90 7.39
CA THR A 157 10.68 4.88 6.91
C THR A 157 9.28 5.48 6.86
N PRO A 158 8.82 5.95 5.68
CA PRO A 158 7.45 6.38 5.53
C PRO A 158 6.48 5.24 5.89
N SER A 159 5.32 5.57 6.45
CA SER A 159 4.29 4.57 6.78
C SER A 159 3.95 3.72 5.56
N GLN A 160 3.68 4.36 4.43
CA GLN A 160 3.54 3.73 3.11
C GLN A 160 3.55 4.81 2.04
N PHE A 161 3.89 4.43 0.80
CA PHE A 161 3.45 5.18 -0.37
C PHE A 161 2.19 4.56 -0.93
N LYS A 162 1.17 5.38 -1.18
CA LYS A 162 0.06 5.06 -2.08
C LYS A 162 0.32 5.70 -3.43
N GLY A 163 -0.22 5.11 -4.49
CA GLY A 163 -0.13 5.76 -5.79
C GLY A 163 -1.15 5.31 -6.83
N HIS A 164 -1.22 6.13 -7.88
CA HIS A 164 -2.10 6.01 -9.02
C HIS A 164 -1.28 6.13 -10.29
N LEU A 165 -1.48 5.18 -11.19
CA LEU A 165 -0.93 5.18 -12.54
C LEU A 165 -2.10 5.07 -13.53
N LEU A 166 -2.31 6.14 -14.28
CA LEU A 166 -3.29 6.18 -15.36
C LEU A 166 -2.56 6.01 -16.69
N ILE A 167 -2.97 5.03 -17.48
CA ILE A 167 -2.42 4.77 -18.80
C ILE A 167 -3.47 4.95 -19.90
N ASP A 168 -3.05 5.53 -21.02
CA ASP A 168 -3.78 5.48 -22.29
C ASP A 168 -3.43 4.15 -22.97
N ARG A 169 -4.40 3.25 -23.02
CA ARG A 169 -4.28 1.90 -23.56
C ARG A 169 -4.13 1.86 -25.07
N MET A 170 -4.65 2.88 -25.76
CA MET A 170 -4.62 2.95 -27.23
C MET A 170 -3.28 3.46 -27.73
N ASN A 171 -2.70 4.40 -26.99
CA ASN A 171 -1.40 4.99 -27.30
C ASN A 171 -0.25 4.35 -26.51
N GLU A 172 -0.55 3.47 -25.55
CA GLU A 172 0.40 2.82 -24.64
C GLU A 172 1.26 3.86 -23.88
N LYS A 173 0.62 4.91 -23.33
CA LYS A 173 1.32 6.02 -22.66
C LYS A 173 0.87 6.24 -21.24
N VAL A 174 1.78 6.71 -20.39
CA VAL A 174 1.44 7.26 -19.08
C VAL A 174 0.73 8.60 -19.27
N VAL A 175 -0.46 8.72 -18.71
CA VAL A 175 -1.30 9.93 -18.76
C VAL A 175 -1.13 10.74 -17.47
N SER A 176 -1.14 10.05 -16.33
CA SER A 176 -0.99 10.64 -15.02
C SER A 176 -0.29 9.65 -14.11
N PHE A 177 0.59 10.15 -13.26
CA PHE A 177 1.22 9.38 -12.20
C PHE A 177 1.21 10.19 -10.90
N LYS A 178 0.90 9.53 -9.79
CA LYS A 178 1.07 10.07 -8.45
C LYS A 178 1.53 8.96 -7.53
N MET A 179 2.52 9.25 -6.70
CA MET A 179 2.96 8.41 -5.59
C MET A 179 3.17 9.33 -4.40
N TYR A 180 2.56 9.04 -3.26
CA TYR A 180 2.58 9.94 -2.11
C TYR A 180 2.44 9.18 -0.80
N VAL A 181 2.99 9.75 0.26
CA VAL A 181 2.72 9.31 1.63
C VAL A 181 1.36 9.87 2.04
N PRO A 182 0.39 9.02 2.43
CA PRO A 182 -0.94 9.49 2.83
C PRO A 182 -0.91 10.46 4.02
N GLU A 183 -1.93 11.31 4.09
CA GLU A 183 -2.18 12.10 5.30
C GLU A 183 -2.52 11.18 6.48
N GLY A 184 -2.10 11.59 7.68
CA GLY A 184 -2.29 10.85 8.92
C GLY A 184 -1.86 11.70 10.11
N VAL A 185 -2.03 11.18 11.32
CA VAL A 185 -1.54 11.85 12.55
C VAL A 185 -0.02 11.75 12.62
N LEU A 186 0.51 10.56 12.31
CA LEU A 186 1.90 10.24 12.09
C LEU A 186 1.99 9.57 10.72
N ASN A 187 3.12 9.68 10.03
CA ASN A 187 3.28 9.08 8.70
C ASN A 187 4.71 8.62 8.36
N PHE A 188 5.59 8.56 9.36
CA PHE A 188 6.87 7.88 9.23
C PHE A 188 7.43 7.46 10.60
N ASP A 189 8.25 6.41 10.57
CA ASP A 189 9.24 6.09 11.59
C ASP A 189 10.61 6.61 11.19
N VAL A 190 11.43 6.90 12.18
CA VAL A 190 12.79 7.34 11.95
C VAL A 190 13.73 6.75 12.99
N GLY A 191 14.86 6.21 12.54
CA GLY A 191 15.88 5.63 13.41
C GLY A 191 17.15 6.46 13.36
N TRP A 192 17.64 6.90 14.52
CA TRP A 192 18.89 7.63 14.65
C TRP A 192 19.97 6.74 15.26
N ASP A 193 20.91 6.30 14.42
CA ASP A 193 21.94 5.30 14.80
C ASP A 193 22.87 5.83 15.88
N LYS A 194 23.15 7.15 15.89
CA LYS A 194 23.96 7.82 16.90
C LYS A 194 23.40 7.63 18.32
N LEU A 195 22.08 7.66 18.46
CA LEU A 195 21.40 7.47 19.74
C LEU A 195 20.94 6.02 19.96
N GLY A 196 20.92 5.20 18.91
CA GLY A 196 20.36 3.85 18.95
C GLY A 196 18.86 3.85 19.26
N ALA A 197 18.14 4.88 18.82
CA ALA A 197 16.74 5.12 19.17
C ALA A 197 15.86 5.29 17.93
N ILE A 198 14.59 4.95 18.09
CA ILE A 198 13.51 5.18 17.13
C ILE A 198 12.65 6.33 17.62
N ASP A 199 12.17 7.14 16.68
CA ASP A 199 11.19 8.20 16.88
C ASP A 199 10.13 8.08 15.77
N VAL A 200 8.98 8.69 15.99
CA VAL A 200 7.88 8.77 15.03
C VAL A 200 7.59 10.22 14.72
N GLY A 201 7.08 10.50 13.52
CA GLY A 201 6.82 11.88 13.15
C GLY A 201 5.82 12.07 12.04
N TYR A 202 5.73 13.33 11.65
CA TYR A 202 4.83 13.78 10.60
C TYR A 202 5.57 14.68 9.62
N CYS A 203 5.47 14.32 8.34
CA CYS A 203 5.89 15.13 7.20
C CYS A 203 4.65 15.51 6.38
N PRO A 204 4.34 16.81 6.20
CA PRO A 204 3.11 17.23 5.52
C PRO A 204 3.00 16.78 4.07
N GLN A 205 4.12 16.55 3.40
CA GLN A 205 4.13 16.21 1.99
C GLN A 205 5.38 15.41 1.66
N ILE A 206 5.18 14.20 1.12
CA ILE A 206 6.20 13.41 0.46
C ILE A 206 5.52 12.82 -0.78
N GLU A 207 5.85 13.31 -1.97
CA GLU A 207 5.18 12.89 -3.21
C GLU A 207 6.06 12.99 -4.46
N LEU A 208 5.76 12.14 -5.44
CA LEU A 208 6.12 12.28 -6.85
C LEU A 208 4.84 12.38 -7.67
N ARG A 209 4.79 13.31 -8.62
CA ARG A 209 3.62 13.45 -9.49
C ARG A 209 3.91 14.05 -10.86
N THR A 210 3.12 13.69 -11.85
CA THR A 210 3.02 14.44 -13.12
C THR A 210 2.35 15.80 -12.86
N GLU A 211 2.67 16.79 -13.71
CA GLU A 211 2.08 18.13 -13.64
C GLU A 211 0.55 18.08 -13.68
N THR A 212 0.02 17.34 -14.67
CA THR A 212 -1.40 17.10 -14.80
C THR A 212 -1.76 15.87 -13.98
N GLN A 213 -2.71 16.03 -13.06
CA GLN A 213 -3.34 14.94 -12.34
C GLN A 213 -4.72 14.71 -12.90
N ILE A 214 -5.00 13.49 -13.35
CA ILE A 214 -6.29 13.09 -13.90
C ILE A 214 -6.82 11.94 -13.05
N VAL A 215 -8.05 12.09 -12.57
CA VAL A 215 -8.79 11.06 -11.85
C VAL A 215 -9.88 10.56 -12.78
N LEU A 216 -9.93 9.25 -13.03
CA LEU A 216 -11.05 8.65 -13.74
C LEU A 216 -12.24 8.56 -12.79
N SER A 217 -13.36 9.15 -13.18
CA SER A 217 -14.61 8.97 -12.43
C SER A 217 -15.16 7.56 -12.65
N ASP A 218 -15.78 6.97 -11.63
CA ASP A 218 -16.40 5.64 -11.74
C ASP A 218 -17.53 5.60 -12.79
N THR A 219 -18.09 6.76 -13.13
CA THR A 219 -19.11 6.91 -14.19
C THR A 219 -18.55 6.87 -15.62
N GLU A 220 -17.24 7.05 -15.80
CA GLU A 220 -16.57 7.08 -17.10
C GLU A 220 -15.85 5.76 -17.45
N VAL A 221 -15.88 4.79 -16.54
CA VAL A 221 -15.21 3.48 -16.68
C VAL A 221 -16.21 2.36 -16.93
N GLY A 222 -15.80 1.38 -17.73
CA GLY A 222 -16.65 0.24 -18.07
C GLY A 222 -16.66 -0.82 -16.95
N ALA A 223 -15.48 -1.11 -16.40
CA ALA A 223 -15.32 -2.01 -15.26
C ALA A 223 -14.45 -1.32 -14.20
N SER A 224 -14.89 -1.36 -12.94
CA SER A 224 -14.19 -0.76 -11.80
C SER A 224 -14.50 -1.46 -10.47
N ILE A 225 -13.63 -1.24 -9.50
CA ILE A 225 -13.87 -1.35 -8.06
C ILE A 225 -13.61 0.02 -7.41
N THR A 226 -14.12 0.24 -6.20
CA THR A 226 -13.85 1.48 -5.49
C THR A 226 -12.37 1.56 -5.08
N GLN A 227 -11.92 2.78 -4.74
CA GLN A 227 -10.58 2.98 -4.19
C GLN A 227 -10.40 2.18 -2.90
N GLU A 228 -11.40 2.21 -2.01
CA GLU A 228 -11.39 1.53 -0.72
C GLU A 228 -11.33 0.00 -0.88
N GLU A 229 -12.05 -0.54 -1.86
CA GLU A 229 -11.99 -1.97 -2.20
C GLU A 229 -10.59 -2.37 -2.68
N ALA A 230 -9.98 -1.59 -3.59
CA ALA A 230 -8.64 -1.87 -4.09
C ALA A 230 -7.58 -1.76 -2.99
N GLU A 231 -7.68 -0.74 -2.13
CA GLU A 231 -6.81 -0.56 -0.97
C GLU A 231 -6.96 -1.70 0.03
N ARG A 232 -8.19 -2.15 0.29
CA ARG A 232 -8.47 -3.28 1.18
C ARG A 232 -7.80 -4.56 0.69
N GLU A 233 -7.93 -4.87 -0.60
CA GLU A 233 -7.31 -6.04 -1.20
C GLU A 233 -5.77 -5.98 -1.15
N MET A 234 -5.17 -4.80 -1.37
CA MET A 234 -3.72 -4.62 -1.22
C MET A 234 -3.26 -4.78 0.22
N VAL A 235 -3.93 -4.14 1.18
CA VAL A 235 -3.62 -4.20 2.63
C VAL A 235 -3.54 -5.64 3.13
N LEU A 236 -4.45 -6.52 2.68
CA LEU A 236 -4.48 -7.94 3.04
C LEU A 236 -3.25 -8.75 2.56
N ARG A 237 -2.47 -8.21 1.61
CA ARG A 237 -1.20 -8.81 1.17
C ARG A 237 -0.03 -8.48 2.09
N PHE A 238 -0.10 -7.36 2.79
CA PHE A 238 0.92 -6.93 3.74
C PHE A 238 0.68 -7.55 5.11
N TYR A 239 -0.54 -7.40 5.63
CA TYR A 239 -0.80 -7.73 7.02
C TYR A 239 -1.82 -8.86 7.16
N LYS A 240 -1.40 -9.97 7.78
CA LYS A 240 -2.33 -11.05 8.13
C LYS A 240 -3.31 -10.63 9.23
N SER A 241 -2.91 -9.70 10.10
CA SER A 241 -3.77 -9.11 11.12
C SER A 241 -5.00 -8.44 10.51
N GLU A 242 -4.92 -7.96 9.27
CA GLU A 242 -6.04 -7.34 8.57
C GLU A 242 -7.11 -8.34 8.14
N GLN A 243 -6.83 -9.65 8.17
CA GLN A 243 -7.83 -10.70 7.98
C GLN A 243 -8.69 -10.93 9.23
N ILE A 244 -8.29 -10.37 10.37
CA ILE A 244 -9.07 -10.42 11.61
C ILE A 244 -10.25 -9.46 11.46
N ASN A 245 -11.43 -9.94 11.88
CA ASN A 245 -12.61 -9.08 12.00
C ASN A 245 -12.47 -8.19 13.24
N TRP A 246 -11.81 -7.04 13.07
CA TRP A 246 -11.68 -6.03 14.12
C TRP A 246 -13.02 -5.37 14.37
N VAL A 247 -13.52 -5.51 15.60
CA VAL A 247 -14.79 -4.93 16.07
C VAL A 247 -14.56 -4.27 17.41
N SER A 248 -15.45 -3.36 17.82
CA SER A 248 -15.38 -2.80 19.17
C SER A 248 -15.60 -3.89 20.23
N LEU A 249 -15.23 -3.60 21.48
CA LEU A 249 -15.48 -4.53 22.58
C LEU A 249 -16.99 -4.81 22.74
N GLU A 250 -17.82 -3.77 22.60
CA GLU A 250 -19.28 -3.89 22.70
C GLU A 250 -19.83 -4.82 21.62
N GLU A 251 -19.43 -4.63 20.36
CA GLU A 251 -19.84 -5.48 19.25
C GLU A 251 -19.32 -6.92 19.42
N ALA A 252 -18.08 -7.11 19.87
CA ALA A 252 -17.54 -8.43 20.17
C ALA A 252 -18.36 -9.18 21.23
N LEU A 253 -18.82 -8.48 22.26
CA LEU A 253 -19.66 -9.06 23.33
C LEU A 253 -21.07 -9.41 22.82
N GLU A 254 -21.66 -8.60 21.95
CA GLU A 254 -22.92 -8.92 21.27
C GLU A 254 -22.77 -10.14 20.36
N MET A 255 -21.72 -10.17 19.53
CA MET A 255 -21.39 -11.31 18.66
C MET A 255 -21.15 -12.58 19.47
N MET A 256 -20.48 -12.49 20.62
CA MET A 256 -20.25 -13.63 21.53
C MET A 256 -21.58 -14.26 21.98
N GLN A 257 -22.56 -13.44 22.37
CA GLN A 257 -23.89 -13.90 22.79
C GLN A 257 -24.67 -14.51 21.62
N VAL A 258 -24.68 -13.85 20.46
CA VAL A 258 -25.45 -14.32 19.29
C VAL A 258 -24.84 -15.58 18.70
N GLN A 259 -23.52 -15.64 18.55
CA GLN A 259 -22.82 -16.74 17.90
C GLN A 259 -22.47 -17.88 18.86
N GLN A 260 -22.64 -17.70 20.18
CA GLN A 260 -22.25 -18.65 21.21
C GLN A 260 -20.76 -19.05 21.09
N LYS A 261 -19.90 -18.08 20.78
CA LYS A 261 -18.45 -18.24 20.62
C LYS A 261 -17.70 -17.29 21.56
N PRO A 262 -16.64 -17.73 22.26
CA PRO A 262 -15.88 -16.85 23.14
C PRO A 262 -15.10 -15.78 22.35
N VAL A 263 -14.78 -14.67 23.02
CA VAL A 263 -13.78 -13.71 22.54
C VAL A 263 -12.39 -14.34 22.69
N HIS A 264 -11.63 -14.41 21.59
CA HIS A 264 -10.35 -15.12 21.56
C HIS A 264 -9.13 -14.22 21.82
N ALA A 265 -9.22 -12.95 21.42
CA ALA A 265 -8.15 -11.97 21.58
C ALA A 265 -8.76 -10.57 21.79
N ILE A 266 -8.07 -9.73 22.55
CA ILE A 266 -8.37 -8.31 22.73
C ILE A 266 -7.08 -7.56 22.49
N SER A 267 -7.10 -6.56 21.61
CA SER A 267 -6.01 -5.59 21.48
C SER A 267 -6.31 -4.37 22.33
N ILE A 268 -5.34 -3.94 23.13
CA ILE A 268 -5.47 -2.81 24.06
C ILE A 268 -4.86 -1.52 23.51
N ASP A 269 -3.97 -1.62 22.53
CA ASP A 269 -3.23 -0.50 21.93
C ASP A 269 -3.62 -0.26 20.46
N GLY A 270 -4.89 -0.52 20.13
CA GLY A 270 -5.46 -0.30 18.79
C GLY A 270 -5.38 -1.52 17.85
N PRO A 271 -5.97 -1.43 16.64
CA PRO A 271 -5.71 -2.42 15.60
C PRO A 271 -4.21 -2.40 15.30
N LEU A 272 -3.61 -3.55 14.97
CA LEU A 272 -2.19 -3.66 14.56
C LEU A 272 -1.97 -3.04 13.16
N ALA A 273 -2.58 -1.89 12.92
CA ALA A 273 -2.63 -1.16 11.68
C ALA A 273 -1.46 -0.19 11.60
N ASP A 274 -1.07 0.09 10.37
CA ASP A 274 0.07 0.92 9.99
C ASP A 274 -0.23 2.42 10.21
N GLU A 275 0.01 2.91 11.43
CA GLU A 275 0.13 4.35 11.71
C GLU A 275 1.56 4.85 11.40
N ALA A 276 2.54 3.96 11.55
CA ALA A 276 3.94 4.07 11.17
C ALA A 276 4.47 2.62 10.95
N CYS A 277 5.49 2.44 10.09
CA CYS A 277 5.89 1.19 9.44
C CYS A 277 6.67 0.20 10.32
#